data_AF-A0A810QFZ1-F1
#
_entry.id   AF-A0A810QFZ1-F1
#
_cell.length_a   1.000
_cell.length_b   1.000
_cell.length_c   1.000
_cell.angle_alpha   90.00
_cell.angle_beta   90.00
_cell.angle_gamma   90.00
#
_symmetry.space_group_name_H-M   'P 1'
#
loop_
_entity.id
_entity.type
_entity.pdbx_description
1 polymer ?
#
loop_
_entity_poly.entity_id
_entity_poly.type
_entity_poly.pdbx_seq_one_letter_code
_entity_poly.pdbx_strand_id
1 'polypeptide(L)'
;MDNLARLKLRTNEPDEAILRDCLESAKAAIMARRYPFQEWPYELERRYLDLQFRCAMDIYAKIGAEGEISHNENGVNRGYESSWISESLLQEVTPLAGRVT
;
A
#
# COMPACT_ATOMS: atom_id res chain seq x y z
N MET A 1 14.74 -10.49 -6.16
CA MET A 1 15.11 -9.49 -5.13
C MET A 1 13.90 -9.34 -4.22
N ASP A 2 14.08 -9.42 -2.91
CA ASP A 2 12.97 -9.35 -1.95
C ASP A 2 12.40 -7.92 -1.81
N ASN A 3 11.11 -7.78 -1.50
CA ASN A 3 10.46 -6.48 -1.39
C ASN A 3 11.02 -5.63 -0.23
N LEU A 4 11.44 -6.25 0.87
CA LEU A 4 12.11 -5.54 1.97
C LEU A 4 13.46 -4.98 1.50
N ALA A 5 14.24 -5.76 0.75
CA ALA A 5 15.50 -5.29 0.19
C ALA A 5 15.30 -4.11 -0.80
N ARG A 6 14.23 -4.15 -1.60
CA ARG A 6 13.85 -3.04 -2.49
C ARG A 6 13.48 -1.79 -1.70
N LEU A 7 12.73 -1.92 -0.61
CA LEU A 7 12.34 -0.78 0.23
C LEU A 7 13.55 -0.15 0.92
N LYS A 8 14.43 -0.97 1.51
CA LYS A 8 15.69 -0.48 2.12
C LYS A 8 16.51 0.33 1.13
N LEU A 9 16.65 -0.16 -0.10
CA LEU A 9 17.42 0.52 -1.15
C LEU A 9 16.83 1.89 -1.52
N ARG A 10 15.49 2.07 -1.47
CA ARG A 10 14.84 3.32 -1.86
C ARG A 10 14.66 4.33 -0.74
N THR A 11 14.37 3.85 0.47
CA THR A 11 14.06 4.69 1.62
C THR A 11 15.32 5.04 2.41
N ASN A 12 16.37 4.20 2.33
CA ASN A 12 17.52 4.27 3.22
C ASN A 12 17.13 4.26 4.71
N GLU A 13 15.96 3.69 5.02
CA GLU A 13 15.40 3.60 6.36
C GLU A 13 16.21 2.60 7.19
N PRO A 14 16.84 3.02 8.31
CA PRO A 14 17.57 2.12 9.19
C PRO A 14 16.64 1.15 9.95
N ASP A 15 15.41 1.56 10.25
CA ASP A 15 14.47 0.73 10.99
C ASP A 15 13.71 -0.24 10.07
N GLU A 16 14.14 -1.50 10.09
CA GLU A 16 13.48 -2.53 9.29
C GLU A 16 12.08 -2.89 9.78
N ALA A 17 11.73 -2.60 11.04
CA ALA A 17 10.41 -2.90 11.58
C ALA A 17 9.36 -2.01 10.91
N ILE A 18 9.67 -0.73 10.67
CA ILE A 18 8.81 0.19 9.93
C ILE A 18 8.56 -0.32 8.51
N LEU A 19 9.62 -0.75 7.82
CA LEU A 19 9.50 -1.26 6.46
C LEU A 19 8.71 -2.58 6.38
N ARG A 20 8.87 -3.45 7.39
CA ARG A 20 8.08 -4.69 7.49
C ARG A 20 6.61 -4.41 7.76
N ASP A 21 6.31 -3.45 8.64
CA ASP A 21 4.94 -3.03 8.92
C ASP A 21 4.25 -2.44 7.68
N CYS A 22 4.96 -1.60 6.92
CA CYS A 22 4.47 -1.09 5.64
C CYS A 22 4.13 -2.21 4.64
N LEU A 23 4.97 -3.24 4.56
CA LEU A 23 4.75 -4.39 3.69
C LEU A 23 3.56 -5.25 4.14
N GLU A 24 3.37 -5.44 5.45
CA GLU A 24 2.25 -6.20 5.99
C GLU A 24 0.93 -5.44 5.81
N SER A 25 0.93 -4.13 6.07
CA SER A 25 -0.21 -3.24 5.81
C SER A 25 -0.59 -3.22 4.33
N ALA A 26 0.41 -3.12 3.43
CA ALA A 26 0.19 -3.20 1.98
C ALA A 26 -0.40 -4.56 1.56
N LYS A 27 0.09 -5.66 2.13
CA LYS A 27 -0.44 -7.00 1.88
C LYS A 27 -1.89 -7.11 2.33
N ALA A 28 -2.20 -6.65 3.53
CA ALA A 28 -3.56 -6.67 4.08
C ALA A 28 -4.54 -5.90 3.20
N ALA A 29 -4.16 -4.71 2.72
CA ALA A 29 -5.00 -3.92 1.83
C ALA A 29 -5.26 -4.58 0.47
N ILE A 30 -4.21 -5.17 -0.14
CA ILE A 30 -4.35 -5.92 -1.39
C ILE A 30 -5.26 -7.14 -1.17
N MET A 31 -5.07 -7.89 -0.09
CA MET A 31 -5.88 -9.06 0.22
C MET A 31 -7.34 -8.70 0.51
N ALA A 32 -7.60 -7.61 1.22
CA ALA A 32 -8.94 -7.11 1.46
C ALA A 32 -9.69 -6.77 0.15
N ARG A 33 -8.99 -6.18 -0.81
CA ARG A 33 -9.55 -5.90 -2.13
C ARG A 33 -9.72 -7.17 -2.96
N ARG A 34 -8.79 -8.12 -2.85
CA ARG A 34 -8.80 -9.39 -3.59
C ARG A 34 -9.88 -10.36 -3.08
N TYR A 35 -10.13 -10.40 -1.78
CA TYR A 35 -11.02 -11.34 -1.11
C TYR A 35 -12.06 -10.59 -0.25
N PRO A 36 -12.98 -9.82 -0.87
CA PRO A 36 -13.86 -8.91 -0.14
C PRO A 36 -14.90 -9.62 0.76
N PHE A 37 -15.16 -10.91 0.55
CA PHE A 37 -16.27 -11.63 1.21
C PHE A 37 -15.83 -12.90 1.95
N GLN A 38 -14.52 -13.12 2.11
CA GLN A 38 -13.99 -14.34 2.73
C GLN A 38 -12.68 -14.06 3.44
N GLU A 39 -12.28 -14.98 4.32
CA GLU A 39 -10.91 -15.02 4.79
C GLU A 39 -9.95 -15.29 3.63
N TRP A 40 -8.78 -14.67 3.70
CA TRP A 40 -7.74 -14.77 2.69
C TRP A 40 -6.56 -15.60 3.19
N PRO A 41 -5.84 -16.27 2.27
CA PRO A 41 -4.63 -16.99 2.62
C PRO A 41 -3.55 -16.04 3.17
N TYR A 42 -2.63 -16.59 3.95
CA TYR A 42 -1.51 -15.81 4.50
C TYR A 42 -0.50 -15.37 3.41
N GLU A 43 -0.33 -16.17 2.36
CA GLU A 43 0.64 -15.90 1.29
C GLU A 43 0.04 -15.02 0.18
N LEU A 44 0.79 -13.99 -0.22
CA LEU A 44 0.41 -13.09 -1.31
C LEU A 44 0.69 -13.70 -2.68
N GLU A 45 -0.28 -13.62 -3.59
CA GLU A 45 -0.12 -14.07 -4.97
C GLU A 45 1.06 -13.35 -5.65
N ARG A 46 1.91 -14.10 -6.38
CA ARG A 46 3.14 -13.57 -7.00
C ARG A 46 2.92 -12.34 -7.88
N ARG A 47 1.78 -12.24 -8.57
CA ARG A 47 1.44 -11.10 -9.43
C ARG A 47 1.23 -9.80 -8.68
N TYR A 48 0.95 -9.85 -7.38
CA TYR A 48 0.78 -8.68 -6.52
C TYR A 48 2.03 -8.32 -5.73
N LEU A 49 3.14 -9.06 -5.85
CA LEU A 49 4.38 -8.74 -5.13
C LEU A 49 4.91 -7.35 -5.52
N ASP A 50 4.86 -6.97 -6.80
CA ASP A 50 5.28 -5.63 -7.18
C ASP A 50 4.30 -4.55 -6.68
N LEU A 51 3.00 -4.85 -6.69
CA LEU A 51 1.98 -3.95 -6.16
C LEU A 51 2.16 -3.72 -4.65
N GLN A 52 2.47 -4.78 -3.89
CA GLN A 52 2.76 -4.69 -2.46
C GLN A 52 3.91 -3.71 -2.19
N PHE A 53 4.98 -3.77 -2.99
CA PHE A 53 6.09 -2.83 -2.87
C PHE A 53 5.64 -1.38 -3.13
N ARG A 54 4.85 -1.15 -4.18
CA ARG A 54 4.34 0.19 -4.52
C ARG A 54 3.42 0.75 -3.43
N CYS A 55 2.50 -0.06 -2.92
CA CYS A 55 1.63 0.33 -1.80
C CYS A 55 2.44 0.60 -0.52
N ALA A 56 3.42 -0.24 -0.20
CA ALA A 56 4.27 -0.03 0.98
C ALA A 56 5.09 1.27 0.88
N MET A 57 5.56 1.62 -0.31
CA MET A 57 6.23 2.90 -0.55
C MET A 57 5.29 4.10 -0.36
N ASP A 58 4.02 3.98 -0.77
CA ASP A 58 2.99 5.00 -0.59
C ASP A 58 2.66 5.21 0.90
N ILE A 59 2.55 4.12 1.66
CA ILE A 59 2.38 4.15 3.12
C ILE A 59 3.57 4.84 3.77
N TYR A 60 4.80 4.40 3.45
CA TYR A 60 6.02 4.97 4.03
C TYR A 60 6.15 6.48 3.75
N ALA A 61 5.83 6.92 2.52
CA ALA A 61 5.87 8.33 2.16
C ALA A 61 4.89 9.19 2.99
N LYS A 62 3.77 8.60 3.43
CA LYS A 62 2.75 9.29 4.24
C LYS A 62 3.09 9.34 5.73
N ILE A 63 3.78 8.32 6.27
CA ILE A 63 4.23 8.30 7.68
C ILE A 63 5.10 9.53 8.01
N GLY A 64 5.93 10.00 7.07
CA GLY A 64 6.72 11.22 7.23
C GLY A 64 5.97 12.54 6.95
N ALA A 65 4.78 12.47 6.35
CA ALA A 65 4.01 13.63 5.87
C ALA A 65 2.77 13.96 6.72
N GLU A 66 2.54 13.23 7.81
CA GLU A 66 1.38 13.41 8.71
C GLU A 66 1.27 14.82 9.33
N GLY A 67 2.36 15.61 9.30
CA GLY A 67 2.44 16.96 9.84
C GLY A 67 2.22 18.11 8.85
N GLU A 68 2.14 17.87 7.54
CA GLU A 68 1.95 18.93 6.54
C GLU A 68 0.49 18.99 6.07
N ILE A 69 -0.38 19.52 6.94
CA ILE A 69 -1.76 19.84 6.59
C ILE A 69 -1.74 21.10 5.71
N SER A 70 -1.58 20.89 4.40
CA SER A 70 -1.79 21.88 3.34
C SER A 70 -0.89 23.12 3.34
N HIS A 71 0.02 23.21 2.36
CA HIS A 71 0.50 24.49 1.84
C HIS A 71 -0.38 24.91 0.65
N ASN A 72 -1.22 25.94 0.86
CA ASN A 72 -1.94 26.62 -0.21
C ASN A 72 -1.12 27.81 -0.71
N GLU A 73 -0.26 27.57 -1.69
CA GLU A 73 0.21 28.63 -2.57
C GLU A 73 -0.19 28.22 -4.00
N ASN A 74 -1.11 29.00 -4.57
CA ASN A 74 -1.36 29.03 -6.02
C ASN A 74 -2.17 27.85 -6.63
N GLY A 75 -3.33 27.51 -6.05
CA GLY A 75 -4.42 26.89 -6.82
C GLY A 75 -4.20 25.45 -7.31
N VAL A 76 -3.25 24.71 -6.74
CA VAL A 76 -3.12 23.26 -6.95
C VAL A 76 -3.75 22.54 -5.75
N ASN A 77 -4.97 22.07 -5.92
CA ASN A 77 -5.70 21.34 -4.89
C ASN A 77 -5.14 19.90 -4.78
N ARG A 78 -4.24 19.65 -3.82
CA ARG A 78 -3.86 18.28 -3.41
C ARG A 78 -4.77 17.83 -2.27
N GLY A 79 -5.93 17.28 -2.62
CA GLY A 79 -6.74 16.55 -1.65
C GLY A 79 -6.07 15.21 -1.38
N TYR A 80 -5.46 15.04 -0.21
CA TYR A 80 -5.04 13.72 0.25
C TYR A 80 -6.30 12.86 0.41
N GLU A 81 -6.37 11.79 -0.35
CA GLU A 81 -7.40 10.77 -0.19
C GLU A 81 -7.29 10.19 1.23
N SER A 82 -8.40 10.03 1.95
CA SER A 82 -8.47 9.59 3.36
C SER A 82 -7.92 8.16 3.61
N SER A 83 -7.34 7.52 2.59
CA SER A 83 -6.74 6.21 2.63
C SER A 83 -5.22 6.33 2.66
N TRP A 84 -4.58 5.62 3.61
CA TRP A 84 -3.13 5.49 3.71
C TRP A 84 -2.49 4.91 2.43
N ILE A 85 -3.29 4.34 1.52
CA ILE A 85 -2.87 3.81 0.22
C ILE A 85 -3.71 4.45 -0.88
N SER A 86 -3.06 4.91 -1.94
CA SER A 86 -3.68 5.49 -3.13
C SER A 86 -4.64 4.51 -3.82
N GLU A 87 -5.90 4.91 -4.08
CA GLU A 87 -6.91 4.01 -4.68
C GLU A 87 -6.52 3.53 -6.08
N SER A 88 -5.77 4.33 -6.84
CA SER A 88 -5.22 3.94 -8.15
C SER A 88 -4.39 2.65 -8.09
N LEU A 89 -3.67 2.42 -6.99
CA LEU A 89 -2.91 1.18 -6.79
C LEU A 89 -3.86 0.01 -6.46
N LEU A 90 -4.88 0.25 -5.62
CA LEU A 90 -5.84 -0.77 -5.23
C LEU A 90 -6.77 -1.19 -6.38
N GLN A 91 -6.99 -0.33 -7.37
CA GLN A 91 -7.75 -0.67 -8.59
C GLN A 91 -7.06 -1.73 -9.47
N GLU A 92 -5.75 -1.92 -9.35
CA GLU A 92 -5.04 -3.01 -10.04
C GLU A 92 -5.38 -4.40 -9.47
N VAL A 93 -5.96 -4.45 -8.26
CA VAL A 93 -6.38 -5.70 -7.63
C VAL A 93 -7.71 -6.13 -8.20
N THR A 94 -7.69 -7.20 -9.00
CA THR A 94 -8.92 -7.88 -9.43
C THR A 94 -9.58 -8.58 -8.24
N PRO A 95 -10.80 -8.22 -7.82
CA PRO A 95 -11.49 -8.93 -6.75
C PRO A 95 -11.91 -10.34 -7.19
N LEU A 96 -11.86 -11.30 -6.28
CA LEU A 96 -12.56 -12.59 -6.40
C LEU A 96 -13.98 -12.37 -5.91
N ALA A 97 -14.86 -11.94 -6.82
CA ALA A 97 -16.29 -12.03 -6.58
C ALA A 97 -16.68 -13.51 -6.66
N GLY A 98 -16.92 -14.14 -5.50
CA GLY A 98 -17.58 -15.43 -5.46
C GLY A 98 -18.96 -15.28 -6.10
N ARG A 99 -19.24 -16.07 -7.14
CA ARG A 99 -20.59 -16.17 -7.70
C ARG A 99 -21.49 -16.72 -6.60
N VAL A 100 -22.38 -15.89 -6.05
CA VAL A 100 -23.53 -16.38 -5.30
C VAL A 100 -24.36 -17.19 -6.30
N THR A 101 -24.31 -18.52 -6.18
CA THR A 101 -25.15 -19.44 -6.96
C THR A 101 -26.23 -19.96 -6.04
#